data_AF-A0A2V9J6S6-F1
#
_entry.id   AF-A0A2V9J6S6-F1
#
_cell.length_a   1.000
_cell.length_b   1.000
_cell.length_c   1.000
_cell.angle_alpha   90.00
_cell.angle_beta   90.00
_cell.angle_gamma   90.00
#
_symmetry.space_group_name_H-M   'P 1'
#
loop_
_entity.id
_entity.type
_entity.pdbx_description
1 polymer ?
#
loop_
_entity_poly.entity_id
_entity_poly.type
_entity_poly.pdbx_seq_one_letter_code
_entity_poly.pdbx_strand_id
1 'polypeptide(L)' 'MTTDIEWGNQQKWPDCLVIVRHGESVRNVAKNEAKTVGKGAFGTGLRDVDTPLTEAGRLQAKHTG' A
#
# COMPACT_ATOMS: atom_id res chain seq x y z
N MET A 1 46.84 -28.52 -4.73
CA MET A 1 45.49 -28.72 -4.18
C MET A 1 45.06 -27.38 -3.61
N THR A 2 44.44 -26.57 -4.45
CA THR A 2 43.88 -25.27 -4.05
C THR A 2 42.40 -25.52 -3.82
N THR A 3 41.96 -25.43 -2.57
CA THR A 3 40.54 -25.50 -2.23
C THR A 3 39.90 -24.17 -2.60
N ASP A 4 39.20 -24.16 -3.72
CA ASP A 4 38.30 -23.07 -4.08
C ASP A 4 37.14 -23.07 -3.09
N ILE A 5 37.14 -22.14 -2.15
CA ILE A 5 35.99 -21.95 -1.28
C ILE A 5 35.00 -21.04 -2.02
N GLU A 6 33.93 -21.64 -2.54
CA GLU A 6 32.79 -20.93 -3.12
C GLU A 6 32.01 -20.19 -2.02
N TRP A 7 32.48 -19.02 -1.62
CA TRP A 7 31.63 -18.07 -0.91
C TRP A 7 30.83 -17.23 -1.89
N GLY A 8 29.56 -17.59 -2.02
CA GLY A 8 28.48 -16.62 -2.25
C GLY A 8 28.06 -16.44 -3.70
N ASN A 9 27.07 -17.23 -4.13
CA ASN A 9 26.21 -16.79 -5.23
C ASN A 9 24.76 -17.31 -5.14
N GLN A 10 24.34 -17.72 -3.96
CA GLN A 10 22.96 -18.17 -3.76
C GLN A 10 22.06 -16.93 -3.65
N GLN A 11 21.15 -16.77 -4.62
CA GLN A 11 20.15 -15.72 -4.62
C GLN A 11 19.34 -15.75 -3.30
N LYS A 12 19.41 -14.67 -2.51
CA LYS A 12 18.76 -14.56 -1.19
C LYS A 12 17.42 -13.79 -1.22
N TRP A 13 17.09 -13.18 -2.36
CA TRP A 13 15.95 -12.29 -2.53
C TRP A 13 15.03 -12.78 -3.65
N PRO A 14 13.76 -12.33 -3.70
CA PRO A 14 12.86 -12.68 -4.78
C PRO A 14 13.38 -12.16 -6.13
N ASP A 15 13.20 -12.95 -7.19
CA ASP A 15 13.47 -12.50 -8.56
C ASP A 15 12.48 -11.41 -9.02
N CYS A 16 11.31 -11.37 -8.39
CA CYS A 16 10.29 -10.36 -8.63
C CYS A 16 9.60 -9.96 -7.32
N LEU A 17 9.52 -8.66 -7.07
CA LEU A 17 8.77 -8.07 -5.96
C LEU A 17 7.68 -7.15 -6.52
N VAL A 18 6.42 -7.44 -6.19
CA VAL A 18 5.28 -6.62 -6.56
C VAL A 18 4.79 -5.86 -5.33
N ILE A 19 4.72 -4.53 -5.42
CA ILE A 19 4.22 -3.66 -4.37
C ILE A 19 2.94 -3.00 -4.86
N VAL A 20 1.84 -3.24 -4.17
CA VAL A 20 0.52 -2.71 -4.52
C VAL A 20 0.03 -1.78 -3.42
N ARG A 21 -0.46 -0.61 -3.81
CA ARG A 21 -1.17 0.30 -2.89
C ARG A 21 -2.61 -0.20 -2.69
N HIS A 22 -3.12 -0.11 -1.47
CA HIS A 22 -4.54 -0.39 -1.21
C HIS A 22 -5.47 0.52 -2.05
N GLY A 23 -6.70 0.05 -2.28
CA GLY A 23 -7.74 0.83 -2.98
C GLY A 23 -8.18 2.07 -2.20
N GLU A 24 -9.03 2.90 -2.78
CA GLU A 24 -9.55 4.11 -2.13
C GLU A 24 -10.21 3.79 -0.77
N SER A 25 -9.81 4.52 0.27
CA SER A 25 -10.43 4.43 1.60
C SER A 25 -11.35 5.61 1.89
N VAL A 26 -12.28 5.43 2.82
CA VAL A 26 -13.19 6.50 3.29
C VAL A 26 -12.40 7.74 3.76
N ARG A 27 -11.23 7.54 4.37
CA ARG A 27 -10.35 8.62 4.81
C ARG A 27 -9.63 9.31 3.65
N ASN A 28 -9.35 8.60 2.54
CA ASN A 28 -8.87 9.27 1.33
C ASN A 28 -9.92 10.24 0.78
N VAL A 29 -11.19 9.82 0.76
CA VAL A 29 -12.31 10.68 0.34
C VAL A 29 -12.43 11.88 1.27
N ALA A 30 -12.53 11.68 2.59
CA ALA A 30 -12.65 12.77 3.56
C ALA A 30 -11.46 13.75 3.50
N LYS A 31 -10.24 13.25 3.28
CA LYS A 31 -9.05 14.08 3.05
C LYS A 31 -9.21 14.96 1.81
N ASN A 32 -9.68 14.38 0.71
CA ASN A 32 -9.83 15.08 -0.55
C ASN A 32 -10.94 16.14 -0.45
N GLU A 33 -12.07 15.81 0.17
CA GLU A 33 -13.14 16.78 0.44
C GLU A 33 -12.65 17.96 1.27
N ALA A 34 -11.96 17.68 2.38
CA ALA A 34 -11.41 18.73 3.25
C ALA A 34 -10.41 19.63 2.52
N LYS A 35 -9.56 19.05 1.67
CA LYS A 35 -8.65 19.81 0.81
C LYS A 35 -9.40 20.73 -0.15
N THR A 36 -10.45 20.22 -0.81
CA THR A 36 -11.24 20.99 -1.78
C THR A 36 -11.91 22.21 -1.14
N VAL A 37 -12.34 22.10 0.12
CA VAL A 37 -12.96 23.21 0.86
C VAL A 37 -11.98 23.98 1.76
N GLY A 38 -10.67 23.71 1.68
CA GLY A 38 -9.65 24.39 2.47
C GLY A 38 -9.71 24.15 3.98
N LYS A 39 -10.32 23.04 4.44
CA LYS A 39 -10.36 22.67 5.86
C LYS A 39 -8.99 22.15 6.33
N GLY A 40 -8.48 22.73 7.42
CA GLY A 40 -7.19 22.33 8.02
C GLY A 40 -7.20 20.99 8.76
N ALA A 41 -8.37 20.39 8.97
CA ALA A 41 -8.51 19.09 9.65
C ALA A 41 -9.64 18.26 9.03
N PHE A 42 -9.46 16.95 9.06
CA PHE A 42 -10.44 15.95 8.63
C PHE A 42 -10.20 14.63 9.38
N GLY A 43 -11.26 13.87 9.64
CA GLY A 43 -11.13 12.58 10.30
C GLY A 43 -12.44 12.07 10.87
N THR A 44 -12.53 10.75 11.00
CA THR A 44 -13.66 10.03 11.60
C THR A 44 -13.36 9.57 13.03
N GLY A 45 -12.18 9.90 13.57
CA GLY A 45 -11.67 9.38 14.84
C GLY A 45 -10.95 8.03 14.75
N LEU A 46 -10.92 7.40 13.57
CA LEU A 46 -10.19 6.15 13.32
C LEU A 46 -8.72 6.38 12.95
N ARG A 47 -7.85 5.43 13.31
CA ARG A 47 -6.47 5.40 12.80
C ARG A 47 -6.50 5.17 11.28
N ASP A 48 -5.47 5.64 10.57
CA ASP A 48 -5.41 5.51 9.10
C ASP A 48 -5.53 4.04 8.66
N VAL A 49 -4.86 3.15 9.39
CA VAL A 49 -4.84 1.71 9.12
C VAL A 49 -6.19 1.02 9.36
N ASP A 50 -7.05 1.59 10.20
CA ASP A 50 -8.37 1.01 10.53
C ASP A 50 -9.49 1.57 9.63
N THR A 51 -9.14 2.40 8.64
CA THR A 51 -10.14 3.01 7.75
C THR A 51 -10.57 2.02 6.66
N PRO A 52 -11.88 1.73 6.52
CA PRO A 52 -12.35 0.83 5.48
C PRO A 52 -12.17 1.40 4.06
N LEU A 53 -12.11 0.49 3.09
CA LEU A 53 -12.21 0.84 1.67
C LEU A 53 -13.60 1.37 1.35
N THR A 54 -13.67 2.29 0.38
CA THR A 54 -14.95 2.64 -0.26
C THR A 54 -15.41 1.50 -1.15
N GLU A 55 -16.65 1.55 -1.65
CA GLU A 55 -17.11 0.57 -2.63
C GLU A 55 -16.24 0.60 -3.90
N ALA A 56 -15.87 1.80 -4.37
CA ALA A 56 -14.91 1.96 -5.45
C ALA A 56 -13.54 1.34 -5.10
N GLY A 57 -13.06 1.54 -3.87
CA GLY A 57 -11.83 0.92 -3.37
C GLY A 57 -11.88 -0.61 -3.35
N ARG A 58 -13.03 -1.20 -3.00
CA ARG A 58 -13.23 -2.66 -3.07
C ARG A 58 -13.20 -3.17 -4.50
N LEU A 59 -13.80 -2.45 -5.44
CA LEU A 59 -13.75 -2.79 -6.87
C LEU A 59 -12.31 -2.67 -7.41
N GLN A 60 -11.58 -1.61 -7.07
CA GLN A 60 -10.16 -1.46 -7.41
C GLN A 60 -9.34 -2.66 -6.91
N ALA A 61 -9.53 -3.06 -5.65
CA ALA A 61 -8.86 -4.22 -5.08
C ALA A 61 -9.23 -5.52 -5.83
N LYS A 62 -10.50 -5.69 -6.20
CA LYS A 62 -10.97 -6.84 -6.99
C LYS A 62 -10.36 -6.90 -8.40
N HIS A 63 -10.12 -5.77 -9.03
CA HIS A 63 -9.60 -5.68 -10.40
C HIS A 63 -8.06 -5.64 -10.49
N THR A 64 -7.36 -5.55 -9.36
CA THR A 64 -5.89 -5.51 -9.33
C THR A 64 -5.26 -6.91 -9.42
N GLY A 65 -6.01 -7.96 -9.08
CA GLY A 65 -5.60 -9.36 -9.27
C GLY A 65 -6.16 -9.94 -10.55
#